data_AF-A0A2A5AWY6-F1
#
_entry.id   AF-A0A2A5AWY6-F1
#
_cell.length_a   1.000
_cell.length_b   1.000
_cell.length_c   1.000
_cell.angle_alpha   90.00
_cell.angle_beta   90.00
_cell.angle_gamma   90.00
#
_symmetry.space_group_name_H-M   'P 1'
#
loop_
_entity.id
_entity.type
_entity.pdbx_description
1 polymer ?
#
loop_
_entity_poly.entity_id
_entity_poly.type
_entity_poly.pdbx_seq_one_letter_code
_entity_poly.pdbx_strand_id
1 'polypeptide(L)'
;MKKLMIPTLIFSALLFSCGDIDLDQDVTTGGALDVLDAVEAIEALEGENDNQMIAIKELRFEAIFDGKNLTVKNPYSSTGVGWCVKSITINEDKGLLFPIKEESEVYEFDLSTLGIEEGATYTVLVMHEEGCLPEIITD
;
A
#
# COMPACT_ATOMS: atom_id res chain seq x y z
N MET A 1 -6.63 54.93 -4.37
CA MET A 1 -7.19 54.14 -5.49
C MET A 1 -6.62 52.73 -5.35
N LYS A 2 -7.32 51.62 -5.13
CA LYS A 2 -8.72 51.24 -5.35
C LYS A 2 -9.22 50.39 -4.18
N LYS A 3 -10.53 50.42 -4.02
CA LYS A 3 -11.40 49.74 -3.07
C LYS A 3 -11.88 48.44 -3.72
N LEU A 4 -11.87 47.31 -3.02
CA LEU A 4 -12.60 46.06 -3.33
C LEU A 4 -12.40 45.13 -2.12
N MET A 5 -13.30 44.86 -1.17
CA MET A 5 -14.72 44.46 -1.16
C MET A 5 -14.95 42.98 -1.56
N ILE A 6 -14.98 42.13 -0.50
CA ILE A 6 -15.73 40.87 -0.15
C ILE A 6 -16.40 40.05 -1.29
N PRO A 7 -16.55 38.71 -1.18
CA PRO A 7 -17.61 38.14 -0.32
C PRO A 7 -17.28 36.82 0.41
N THR A 8 -17.98 36.71 1.55
CA THR A 8 -18.29 35.57 2.39
C THR A 8 -18.85 34.36 1.61
N LEU A 9 -18.38 33.16 1.92
CA LEU A 9 -19.05 31.87 1.66
C LEU A 9 -18.99 31.12 3.00
N ILE A 10 -20.04 31.13 3.82
CA ILE A 10 -21.20 30.22 3.77
C ILE A 10 -20.77 28.81 3.34
N PHE A 11 -20.44 27.96 4.31
CA PHE A 11 -20.74 26.54 4.21
C PHE A 11 -21.46 26.13 5.49
N SER A 12 -22.78 26.15 5.37
CA SER A 12 -23.70 25.58 6.36
C SER A 12 -23.89 24.10 6.06
N ALA A 13 -24.02 23.33 7.13
CA ALA A 13 -24.66 22.03 7.23
C ALA A 13 -24.05 20.87 6.43
N LEU A 14 -23.41 19.96 7.15
CA LEU A 14 -23.73 18.54 7.03
C LEU A 14 -23.77 17.92 8.43
N LEU A 15 -25.00 17.65 8.84
CA LEU A 15 -25.37 16.76 9.93
C LEU A 15 -24.79 15.37 9.64
N PHE A 16 -23.95 14.86 10.54
CA PHE A 16 -23.86 13.43 10.77
C PHE A 16 -24.41 13.14 12.17
N SER A 17 -25.61 12.58 12.14
CA SER A 17 -26.22 11.87 13.26
C SER A 17 -25.35 10.66 13.58
N CYS A 18 -24.96 10.48 14.85
CA CYS A 18 -25.27 9.26 15.58
C CYS A 18 -24.89 9.40 17.07
N GLY A 19 -25.81 9.02 17.95
CA GLY A 19 -25.48 8.46 19.25
C GLY A 19 -25.82 9.35 20.45
N ASP A 20 -27.04 9.23 20.95
CA ASP A 20 -27.37 9.49 22.33
C ASP A 20 -26.50 8.60 23.23
N ILE A 21 -25.66 9.21 24.06
CA ILE A 21 -25.19 8.60 25.31
C ILE A 21 -25.64 9.56 26.41
N ASP A 22 -26.74 9.19 27.05
CA ASP A 22 -27.09 9.63 28.38
C ASP A 22 -26.01 9.13 29.35
N LEU A 23 -25.23 10.06 29.91
CA LEU A 23 -24.53 9.84 31.17
C LEU A 23 -24.99 10.91 32.17
N ASP A 24 -26.17 10.67 32.72
CA ASP A 24 -26.49 11.11 34.09
C ASP A 24 -25.64 10.25 35.04
N GLN A 25 -24.51 10.79 35.53
CA GLN A 25 -23.94 10.44 36.84
C GLN A 25 -23.23 11.66 37.46
N ASP A 26 -23.99 12.37 38.29
CA ASP A 26 -23.64 12.91 39.61
C ASP A 26 -22.18 13.40 39.83
N VAL A 27 -21.90 14.65 39.45
CA VAL A 27 -20.76 15.39 40.03
C VAL A 27 -21.17 15.87 41.42
N THR A 28 -20.82 15.05 42.41
CA THR A 28 -20.80 15.46 43.80
C THR A 28 -19.69 16.47 44.02
N THR A 29 -20.09 17.64 44.51
CA THR A 29 -19.21 18.68 45.02
C THR A 29 -18.39 18.19 46.21
N GLY A 30 -17.08 18.44 46.20
CA GLY A 30 -16.30 18.56 47.44
C GLY A 30 -15.05 17.68 47.50
N GLY A 31 -13.92 18.28 47.13
CA GLY A 31 -12.60 17.73 47.40
C GLY A 31 -11.57 18.51 46.59
N ALA A 32 -10.72 19.28 47.27
CA ALA A 32 -9.54 19.86 46.64
C ALA A 32 -8.68 18.69 46.13
N LEU A 33 -8.74 18.43 44.83
CA LEU A 33 -7.92 17.43 44.17
C LEU A 33 -6.75 18.17 43.56
N ASP A 34 -5.56 17.95 44.13
CA ASP A 34 -4.30 18.49 43.67
C ASP A 34 -4.12 18.18 42.18
N VAL A 35 -4.02 19.24 41.38
CA VAL A 35 -3.80 19.17 39.92
C VAL A 35 -2.42 18.59 39.58
N LEU A 36 -1.61 18.30 40.59
CA LEU A 36 -0.23 17.81 40.46
C LEU A 36 -0.16 16.27 40.31
N ASP A 37 -1.12 15.51 40.82
CA ASP A 37 -1.09 14.03 40.73
C ASP A 37 -1.72 13.48 39.44
N ALA A 38 -2.44 14.32 38.67
CA ALA A 38 -3.06 13.90 37.41
C ALA A 38 -2.14 14.04 36.18
N VAL A 39 -0.96 14.67 36.35
CA VAL A 39 -0.06 14.98 35.22
C VAL A 39 0.87 13.81 34.87
N GLU A 40 1.18 12.91 35.81
CA GLU A 40 2.12 11.80 35.56
C GLU A 40 1.48 10.57 34.86
N ALA A 41 0.18 10.59 34.56
CA ALA A 41 -0.50 9.46 33.90
C ALA A 41 -0.65 9.60 32.37
N ILE A 42 -0.21 10.71 31.77
CA ILE A 42 -0.43 11.01 30.35
C ILE A 42 0.78 10.62 29.45
N GLU A 43 1.95 10.32 30.01
CA GLU A 43 3.18 10.03 29.23
C GLU A 43 3.47 8.53 29.01
N ALA A 44 2.46 7.71 28.69
CA ALA A 44 2.66 6.27 28.42
C ALA A 44 2.07 5.76 27.11
N LEU A 45 1.66 6.65 26.20
CA LEU A 45 1.17 6.27 24.88
C LEU A 45 1.90 7.05 23.77
N GLU A 46 3.23 7.06 23.81
CA GLU A 46 4.01 7.21 22.59
C GLU A 46 3.99 5.86 21.87
N GLY A 47 2.94 5.62 21.10
CA GLY A 47 2.96 4.55 20.11
C GLY A 47 4.00 4.91 19.04
N GLU A 48 5.01 4.06 18.89
CA GLU A 48 5.97 4.12 17.79
C GLU A 48 5.19 4.15 16.47
N ASN A 49 5.13 5.32 15.85
CA ASN A 49 4.60 5.44 14.49
C ASN A 49 5.70 4.99 13.54
N ASP A 50 5.83 3.68 13.40
CA ASP A 50 6.73 3.03 12.45
C ASP A 50 6.14 3.20 11.05
N ASN A 51 6.21 4.41 10.50
CA ASN A 51 5.96 4.62 9.08
C ASN A 51 7.16 4.05 8.31
N GLN A 52 7.25 2.72 8.27
CA GLN A 52 8.34 1.99 7.65
C GLN A 52 8.26 2.19 6.14
N MET A 53 9.18 3.01 5.61
CA MET A 53 9.35 3.19 4.19
C MET A 53 10.05 1.96 3.60
N ILE A 54 9.26 0.99 3.12
CA ILE A 54 9.79 -0.23 2.49
C ILE A 54 10.36 0.16 1.12
N ALA A 55 11.66 -0.07 0.93
CA ALA A 55 12.31 0.16 -0.35
C ALA A 55 11.86 -0.88 -1.38
N ILE A 56 11.72 -0.45 -2.64
CA ILE A 56 11.35 -1.31 -3.78
C ILE A 56 12.60 -1.55 -4.64
N LYS A 57 12.78 -2.79 -5.08
CA LYS A 57 13.87 -3.23 -5.98
C LYS A 57 13.32 -3.77 -7.28
N GLU A 58 14.17 -3.72 -8.30
CA GLU A 58 13.91 -4.22 -9.64
C GLU A 58 14.67 -5.53 -9.86
N LEU A 59 13.96 -6.55 -10.35
CA LEU A 59 14.53 -7.77 -10.89
C LEU A 59 14.24 -7.80 -12.40
N ARG A 60 15.30 -7.79 -13.21
CA ARG A 60 15.21 -7.87 -14.67
C ARG A 60 15.67 -9.23 -15.16
N PHE A 61 14.91 -9.80 -16.08
CA PHE A 61 15.19 -11.07 -16.74
C PHE A 61 14.95 -10.93 -18.24
N GLU A 62 15.81 -11.55 -19.04
CA GLU A 62 15.70 -11.58 -20.49
C GLU A 62 15.85 -13.02 -20.95
N ALA A 63 14.95 -13.47 -21.82
CA ALA A 63 14.96 -14.81 -22.37
C ALA A 63 14.38 -14.85 -23.78
N ILE A 64 14.60 -15.97 -24.45
CA ILE A 64 13.98 -16.28 -25.74
C ILE A 64 12.70 -17.06 -25.47
N PHE A 65 11.59 -16.65 -26.09
CA PHE A 65 10.33 -17.35 -25.97
C PHE A 65 10.40 -18.66 -26.76
N ASP A 66 10.20 -19.80 -26.08
CA ASP A 66 10.29 -21.15 -26.63
C ASP A 66 8.94 -21.89 -26.60
N GLY A 67 7.84 -21.14 -26.50
CA GLY A 67 6.48 -21.68 -26.43
C GLY A 67 6.01 -22.05 -25.02
N LYS A 68 6.85 -21.80 -24.00
CA LYS A 68 6.56 -22.06 -22.58
C LYS A 68 5.95 -20.86 -21.86
N ASN A 69 5.16 -21.12 -20.83
CA ASN A 69 4.57 -20.05 -20.04
C ASN A 69 5.60 -19.44 -19.10
N LEU A 70 5.39 -18.16 -18.77
CA LEU A 70 6.20 -17.47 -17.79
C LEU A 70 5.55 -17.62 -16.42
N THR A 71 6.29 -18.18 -15.47
CA THR A 71 5.85 -18.30 -14.07
C THR A 71 6.71 -17.43 -13.19
N VAL A 72 6.08 -16.61 -12.35
CA VAL A 72 6.74 -15.79 -11.33
C VAL A 72 6.28 -16.25 -9.96
N LYS A 73 7.19 -16.85 -9.18
CA LYS A 73 6.92 -17.18 -7.78
C LYS A 73 7.10 -15.95 -6.91
N ASN A 74 6.09 -15.67 -6.11
CA ASN A 74 5.97 -14.51 -5.26
C ASN A 74 6.05 -14.95 -3.79
N PRO A 75 7.21 -14.76 -3.13
CA PRO A 75 7.32 -15.08 -1.71
C PRO A 75 6.53 -14.08 -0.86
N TYR A 76 6.37 -14.40 0.42
CA TYR A 76 5.86 -13.45 1.41
C TYR A 76 6.76 -12.20 1.51
N SER A 77 6.13 -11.08 1.87
CA SER A 77 6.83 -9.83 2.20
C SER A 77 7.87 -10.05 3.30
N SER A 78 8.95 -9.28 3.25
CA SER A 78 9.96 -9.23 4.33
C SER A 78 9.40 -8.70 5.65
N THR A 79 8.27 -7.98 5.61
CA THR A 79 7.53 -7.52 6.80
C THR A 79 6.68 -8.61 7.45
N GLY A 80 6.50 -9.75 6.77
CA GLY A 80 5.62 -10.83 7.20
C GLY A 80 4.13 -10.58 6.95
N VAL A 81 3.76 -9.44 6.35
CA VAL A 81 2.37 -9.11 5.99
C VAL A 81 2.24 -8.94 4.48
N GLY A 82 1.38 -9.75 3.85
CA GLY A 82 1.12 -9.69 2.41
C GLY A 82 2.26 -10.27 1.56
N TRP A 83 2.34 -9.82 0.30
CA TRP A 83 3.25 -10.39 -0.70
C TRP A 83 4.35 -9.45 -1.17
N CYS A 84 5.45 -10.06 -1.62
CA CYS A 84 6.68 -9.40 -2.02
C CYS A 84 6.55 -8.57 -3.31
N VAL A 85 5.91 -9.13 -4.33
CA VAL A 85 5.83 -8.54 -5.68
C VAL A 85 4.79 -7.42 -5.72
N LYS A 86 5.16 -6.30 -6.37
CA LYS A 86 4.30 -5.10 -6.53
C LYS A 86 3.81 -4.89 -7.95
N SER A 87 4.65 -5.18 -8.94
CA SER A 87 4.25 -5.14 -10.34
C SER A 87 5.13 -6.06 -11.18
N ILE A 88 4.56 -6.53 -12.29
CA ILE A 88 5.26 -7.31 -13.30
C ILE A 88 5.04 -6.60 -14.64
N THR A 89 6.12 -6.36 -15.38
CA THR A 89 6.07 -5.78 -16.72
C THR A 89 6.74 -6.74 -17.68
N ILE A 90 6.07 -7.05 -18.79
CA ILE A 90 6.61 -7.91 -19.85
C ILE A 90 6.81 -7.03 -21.09
N ASN A 91 8.00 -7.02 -21.67
CA ASN A 91 8.35 -6.15 -22.80
C ASN A 91 8.02 -4.68 -22.52
N GLU A 92 8.83 -4.02 -21.70
CA GLU A 92 8.67 -2.61 -21.31
C GLU A 92 8.44 -1.69 -22.53
N ASP A 93 9.10 -1.96 -23.66
CA ASP A 93 8.94 -1.21 -24.92
C ASP A 93 7.52 -1.29 -25.52
N LYS A 94 6.81 -2.38 -25.27
CA LYS A 94 5.42 -2.61 -25.72
C LYS A 94 4.39 -2.18 -24.66
N GLY A 95 4.84 -1.76 -23.48
CA GLY A 95 3.98 -1.26 -22.41
C GLY A 95 3.03 -2.29 -21.79
N LEU A 96 3.37 -3.60 -21.82
CA LEU A 96 2.54 -4.62 -21.18
C LEU A 96 2.81 -4.65 -19.67
N LEU A 97 2.12 -3.76 -18.96
CA LEU A 97 2.16 -3.66 -17.50
C LEU A 97 1.04 -4.52 -16.88
N PHE A 98 1.43 -5.40 -15.96
CA PHE A 98 0.52 -6.24 -15.19
C PHE A 98 0.55 -5.81 -13.72
N PRO A 99 -0.34 -4.86 -13.32
CA PRO A 99 -0.49 -4.53 -11.92
C PRO A 99 -1.09 -5.73 -11.19
N ILE A 100 -0.52 -6.06 -10.04
CA ILE A 100 -1.00 -7.15 -9.19
C ILE A 100 -2.33 -6.73 -8.57
N LYS A 101 -3.42 -7.39 -8.96
CA LYS A 101 -4.78 -7.13 -8.44
C LYS A 101 -5.18 -8.13 -7.35
N GLU A 102 -4.66 -9.35 -7.46
CA GLU A 102 -4.91 -10.43 -6.54
C GLU A 102 -3.56 -10.88 -5.96
N GLU A 103 -3.54 -10.90 -4.64
CA GLU A 103 -2.41 -11.28 -3.82
C GLU A 103 -2.25 -12.82 -3.88
N SER A 104 -1.28 -13.30 -4.66
CA SER A 104 -1.07 -14.73 -4.97
C SER A 104 0.41 -15.09 -4.83
N GLU A 105 0.67 -16.34 -4.45
CA GLU A 105 2.02 -16.91 -4.31
C GLU A 105 2.68 -17.22 -5.66
N VAL A 106 1.89 -17.36 -6.72
CA VAL A 106 2.38 -17.64 -8.08
C VAL A 106 1.55 -16.85 -9.08
N TYR A 107 2.25 -16.26 -10.06
CA TYR A 107 1.64 -15.65 -11.24
C TYR A 107 2.10 -16.38 -12.49
N GLU A 108 1.15 -16.78 -13.32
CA GLU A 108 1.41 -17.41 -14.62
C GLU A 108 0.94 -16.48 -15.74
N PHE A 109 1.79 -16.30 -16.75
CA PHE A 109 1.51 -15.49 -17.93
C PHE A 109 1.64 -16.35 -19.18
N ASP A 110 0.56 -16.40 -19.95
CA ASP A 110 0.57 -16.99 -21.28
C ASP A 110 1.14 -15.98 -22.28
N LEU A 111 2.43 -16.12 -22.58
CA LEU A 111 3.17 -15.24 -23.49
C LEU A 111 2.64 -15.31 -24.94
N SER A 112 2.02 -16.43 -25.34
CA SER A 112 1.47 -16.60 -26.68
C SER A 112 0.29 -15.64 -26.92
N THR A 113 -0.50 -15.37 -25.88
CA THR A 113 -1.63 -14.41 -25.94
C THR A 113 -1.18 -12.96 -26.04
N LEU A 114 0.08 -12.68 -25.68
CA LEU A 114 0.68 -11.35 -25.74
C LEU A 114 1.26 -11.02 -27.12
N GLY A 115 1.14 -11.92 -28.09
CA GLY A 115 1.68 -11.74 -29.44
C GLY A 115 3.20 -11.76 -29.49
N ILE A 116 3.83 -12.50 -28.58
CA ILE A 116 5.27 -12.79 -28.63
C ILE A 116 5.46 -14.03 -29.51
N GLU A 117 6.28 -13.91 -30.55
CA GLU A 117 6.56 -15.01 -31.48
C GLU A 117 7.61 -15.95 -30.86
N GLU A 118 7.46 -17.27 -31.08
CA GLU A 118 8.49 -18.23 -30.70
C GLU A 118 9.83 -17.88 -31.38
N GLY A 119 10.92 -17.94 -30.61
CA GLY A 119 12.24 -17.50 -31.03
C GLY A 119 12.50 -16.00 -30.83
N ALA A 120 11.50 -15.21 -30.45
CA ALA A 120 11.71 -13.79 -30.12
C ALA A 120 12.22 -13.63 -28.67
N THR A 121 13.10 -12.65 -28.48
CA THR A 121 13.53 -12.23 -27.14
C THR A 121 12.42 -11.44 -26.46
N TYR A 122 12.21 -11.70 -25.16
CA TYR A 122 11.34 -10.91 -24.30
C TYR A 122 12.05 -10.54 -23.00
N THR A 123 11.65 -9.41 -22.42
CA THR A 123 12.15 -8.92 -21.14
C THR A 123 11.05 -8.94 -20.10
N VAL A 124 11.41 -9.25 -18.86
CA VAL A 124 10.53 -9.23 -17.69
C VAL A 124 11.17 -8.33 -16.65
N LEU A 125 10.39 -7.37 -16.16
CA LEU A 125 10.74 -6.51 -15.03
C LEU A 125 9.76 -6.80 -13.90
N VAL A 126 10.29 -7.27 -12.77
CA VAL A 126 9.52 -7.49 -11.55
C VAL A 126 9.95 -6.45 -10.52
N MET A 127 9.00 -5.63 -10.07
CA MET A 127 9.21 -4.73 -8.93
C MET A 127 8.78 -5.44 -7.65
N HIS A 128 9.66 -5.50 -6.66
CA HIS A 128 9.42 -6.23 -5.42
C HIS A 128 9.99 -5.49 -4.20
N GLU A 129 9.51 -5.82 -3.01
CA GLU A 129 10.04 -5.23 -1.78
C GLU A 129 11.48 -5.66 -1.50
N GLU A 130 12.25 -4.78 -0.87
CA GLU A 130 13.54 -5.11 -0.33
C GLU A 130 13.41 -6.12 0.81
N GLY A 131 14.24 -7.17 0.78
CA GLY A 131 14.28 -8.22 1.80
C GLY A 131 13.54 -9.51 1.41
N CYS A 132 12.86 -9.54 0.27
CA CYS A 132 12.31 -10.75 -0.35
C CYS A 132 12.77 -10.82 -1.82
N LEU A 133 12.79 -12.02 -2.41
CA LEU A 133 13.30 -12.22 -3.77
C LEU A 133 12.38 -13.18 -4.55
N PRO A 134 11.68 -12.69 -5.58
CA PRO A 134 10.87 -13.55 -6.44
C PRO A 134 11.73 -14.43 -7.36
N GLU A 135 11.16 -15.55 -7.81
CA GLU A 135 11.80 -16.49 -8.74
C GLU A 135 11.06 -16.49 -10.08
N ILE A 136 11.80 -16.41 -11.19
CA ILE A 136 11.24 -16.44 -12.55
C ILE A 136 11.60 -17.77 -13.20
N ILE A 137 10.58 -18.46 -13.72
CA ILE A 137 10.69 -19.80 -14.30
C ILE A 137 9.97 -19.82 -15.65
N THR A 138 10.60 -20.44 -16.64
CA THR A 138 10.03 -20.70 -17.96
C THR A 138 9.80 -22.21 -18.08
N ASP A 139 8.53 -22.64 -18.03
CA ASP A 139 8.16 -24.07 -18.13
C ASP A 139 7.01 -24.34 -19.10
#